data_AF-A0A661W4E2-F1
#
_entry.id   AF-A0A661W4E2-F1
#
_cell.length_a   1.000
_cell.length_b   1.000
_cell.length_c   1.000
_cell.angle_alpha   90.00
_cell.angle_beta   90.00
_cell.angle_gamma   90.00
#
_symmetry.space_group_name_H-M   'P 1'
#
loop_
_entity.id
_entity.type
_entity.pdbx_description
1 polymer ?
#
loop_
_entity_poly.entity_id
_entity_poly.type
_entity_poly.pdbx_seq_one_letter_code
_entity_poly.pdbx_strand_id
1 'polypeptide(L)'
;MEVPDMPHGYMGFLRRRPKTQAEKHYEQALRCRRRKSRDFNFGLAVWRLRQAIELEPANPLFYHELGRAFAALPLLAVVRGVDGFTPGESAQRAIAASKEALRLKPDFADAYLVLGEAYMYLGETEKALRAFDAVLDVSDHQRLRAYAERERQQAEHGISKEPQPEKALGHLERAVAYRDRNDHRRAERELGKAIKVAPDWSWLYDSLCRLGSKHMSGSL
;
A
#
# COMPACT_ATOMS: atom_id res chain seq x y z
N MET A 1 -22.07 -40.98 31.88
CA MET A 1 -22.58 -40.77 30.51
C MET A 1 -21.38 -40.61 29.60
N GLU A 2 -21.10 -41.68 28.86
CA GLU A 2 -19.97 -41.78 27.93
C GLU A 2 -20.26 -40.98 26.66
N VAL A 3 -19.22 -40.33 26.13
CA VAL A 3 -19.27 -39.62 24.85
C VAL A 3 -19.15 -40.67 23.74
N PRO A 4 -20.10 -40.77 22.79
CA PRO A 4 -19.99 -41.77 21.75
C PRO A 4 -18.92 -41.39 20.72
N ASP A 5 -18.14 -42.40 20.35
CA ASP A 5 -17.07 -42.38 19.37
C ASP A 5 -17.62 -42.01 17.97
N MET A 6 -17.09 -40.96 17.36
CA MET A 6 -17.55 -40.43 16.06
C MET A 6 -16.53 -40.77 14.96
N PRO A 7 -16.92 -41.47 13.88
CA PRO A 7 -15.99 -42.00 12.89
C PRO A 7 -15.31 -40.92 12.05
N HIS A 8 -14.06 -41.19 11.67
CA HIS A 8 -13.20 -40.38 10.81
C HIS A 8 -13.83 -40.15 9.42
N GLY A 9 -14.63 -39.08 9.28
CA GLY A 9 -15.31 -38.76 8.02
C GLY A 9 -15.82 -37.31 7.85
N TYR A 10 -15.44 -36.38 8.74
CA TYR A 10 -15.94 -34.99 8.73
C TYR A 10 -15.05 -33.98 8.02
N MET A 11 -14.23 -34.40 7.05
CA MET A 11 -13.52 -33.52 6.11
C MET A 11 -14.31 -33.33 4.80
N GLY A 12 -15.63 -33.14 4.90
CA GLY A 12 -16.54 -33.21 3.74
C GLY A 12 -17.50 -32.04 3.51
N PHE A 13 -17.75 -31.14 4.48
CA PHE A 13 -18.79 -30.12 4.33
C PHE A 13 -18.52 -28.83 5.12
N LEU A 14 -17.43 -28.10 4.82
CA LEU A 14 -17.47 -26.64 4.97
C LEU A 14 -18.18 -26.06 3.75
N ARG A 15 -19.51 -26.14 3.78
CA ARG A 15 -20.41 -25.50 2.81
C ARG A 15 -20.11 -24.00 2.84
N ARG A 16 -19.34 -23.49 1.87
CA ARG A 16 -18.97 -22.06 1.81
C ARG A 16 -20.24 -21.22 1.86
N ARG A 17 -20.41 -20.43 2.92
CA ARG A 17 -21.54 -19.51 3.02
C ARG A 17 -21.62 -18.64 1.77
N PRO A 18 -22.81 -18.32 1.25
CA PRO A 18 -22.93 -17.41 0.14
C PRO A 18 -22.29 -16.07 0.52
N LYS A 19 -21.47 -15.54 -0.38
CA LYS A 19 -20.71 -14.31 -0.11
C LYS A 19 -21.66 -13.15 0.11
N THR A 20 -21.38 -12.35 1.13
CA THR A 20 -22.13 -11.11 1.38
C THR A 20 -21.88 -10.12 0.23
N GLN A 21 -22.74 -9.12 0.10
CA GLN A 21 -22.53 -8.06 -0.89
C GLN A 21 -21.22 -7.29 -0.62
N ALA A 22 -20.87 -7.10 0.66
CA ALA A 22 -19.60 -6.51 1.07
C ALA A 22 -18.39 -7.34 0.61
N GLU A 23 -18.43 -8.67 0.83
CA GLU A 23 -17.37 -9.60 0.39
C GLU A 23 -17.20 -9.60 -1.13
N LYS A 24 -18.28 -9.46 -1.91
CA LYS A 24 -18.20 -9.34 -3.37
C LYS A 24 -17.48 -8.07 -3.79
N HIS A 25 -17.79 -6.93 -3.18
CA HIS A 25 -17.11 -5.67 -3.44
C HIS A 25 -15.63 -5.74 -3.03
N TYR A 26 -15.34 -6.34 -1.88
CA TYR A 26 -13.98 -6.59 -1.42
C TYR A 26 -13.16 -7.43 -2.41
N GLU A 27 -13.70 -8.54 -2.91
CA GLU A 27 -13.00 -9.38 -3.91
C GLU A 27 -12.79 -8.66 -5.24
N GLN A 28 -13.74 -7.83 -5.66
CA GLN A 28 -13.57 -6.96 -6.82
C GLN A 28 -12.44 -5.96 -6.58
N ALA A 29 -12.35 -5.36 -5.39
CA ALA A 29 -11.24 -4.46 -5.05
C ALA A 29 -9.88 -5.16 -5.13
N LEU A 30 -9.77 -6.38 -4.57
CA LEU A 30 -8.53 -7.16 -4.61
C LEU A 30 -8.11 -7.50 -6.06
N ARG A 31 -9.09 -7.80 -6.93
CA ARG A 31 -8.83 -7.99 -8.37
C ARG A 31 -8.32 -6.72 -9.03
N CYS A 32 -8.93 -5.58 -8.71
CA CYS A 32 -8.53 -4.28 -9.26
C CYS A 32 -7.15 -3.84 -8.74
N ARG A 33 -6.73 -4.30 -7.56
CA ARG A 33 -5.40 -4.01 -7.01
C ARG A 33 -4.28 -4.86 -7.62
N ARG A 34 -4.60 -6.04 -8.17
CA ARG A 34 -3.58 -6.99 -8.64
C ARG A 34 -2.93 -6.51 -9.94
N ARG A 35 -1.63 -6.18 -9.91
CA ARG A 35 -0.85 -5.65 -11.05
C ARG A 35 -0.94 -6.48 -12.35
N LYS A 36 -1.11 -7.80 -12.23
CA LYS A 36 -1.23 -8.73 -13.38
C LYS A 36 -2.68 -8.90 -13.87
N SER A 37 -3.66 -8.31 -13.18
CA SER A 37 -5.06 -8.38 -13.57
C SER A 37 -5.33 -7.49 -14.78
N ARG A 38 -6.25 -7.92 -15.63
CA ARG A 38 -6.80 -7.08 -16.70
C ARG A 38 -7.55 -5.86 -16.15
N ASP A 39 -8.12 -6.02 -14.96
CA ASP A 39 -8.94 -4.99 -14.29
C ASP A 39 -8.11 -4.08 -13.37
N PHE A 40 -6.78 -4.04 -13.53
CA PHE A 40 -5.89 -3.30 -12.64
C PHE A 40 -6.22 -1.80 -12.61
N ASN A 41 -6.80 -1.33 -11.52
CA ASN A 41 -7.25 0.05 -11.30
C ASN A 41 -7.40 0.32 -9.80
N PHE A 42 -6.48 1.09 -9.21
CA PHE A 42 -6.53 1.43 -7.78
C PHE A 42 -7.69 2.38 -7.42
N GLY A 43 -8.08 3.30 -8.31
CA GLY A 43 -9.25 4.16 -8.08
C GLY A 43 -10.53 3.34 -7.95
N LEU A 44 -10.71 2.36 -8.84
CA LEU A 44 -11.80 1.39 -8.76
C LEU A 44 -11.68 0.51 -7.50
N ALA A 45 -10.47 0.09 -7.12
CA ALA A 45 -10.25 -0.66 -5.88
C ALA A 45 -10.69 0.14 -4.64
N VAL A 46 -10.29 1.41 -4.54
CA VAL A 46 -10.71 2.33 -3.46
C VAL A 46 -12.22 2.49 -3.43
N TRP A 47 -12.84 2.71 -4.59
CA TRP A 47 -14.30 2.85 -4.67
C TRP A 47 -15.02 1.58 -4.21
N ARG A 48 -14.57 0.40 -4.66
CA ARG A 48 -15.12 -0.90 -4.23
C ARG A 48 -14.92 -1.15 -2.73
N LEU A 49 -13.79 -0.76 -2.16
CA LEU A 49 -13.53 -0.89 -0.72
C LEU A 49 -14.45 0.00 0.11
N ARG A 50 -14.73 1.23 -0.34
CA ARG A 50 -15.71 2.11 0.32
C ARG A 50 -17.11 1.51 0.33
N GLN A 51 -17.54 0.92 -0.78
CA GLN A 51 -18.82 0.20 -0.85
C GLN A 51 -18.86 -1.02 0.09
N ALA A 52 -17.74 -1.74 0.24
CA ALA A 52 -17.66 -2.82 1.21
C ALA A 52 -17.77 -2.32 2.66
N ILE A 53 -17.12 -1.19 2.98
CA ILE A 53 -17.16 -0.55 4.30
C ILE A 53 -18.56 -0.02 4.63
N GLU A 54 -19.25 0.59 3.68
CA GLU A 54 -20.63 1.07 3.87
C GLU A 54 -21.57 -0.07 4.26
N LEU A 55 -21.34 -1.27 3.71
CA LEU A 55 -22.15 -2.45 3.99
C LEU A 55 -21.75 -3.17 5.27
N GLU A 56 -20.46 -3.19 5.61
CA GLU A 56 -19.93 -3.87 6.79
C GLU A 56 -18.76 -3.05 7.41
N PRO A 57 -19.09 -2.03 8.22
CA PRO A 57 -18.10 -1.09 8.77
C PRO A 57 -17.30 -1.67 9.95
N ALA A 58 -17.64 -2.86 10.44
CA ALA A 58 -16.94 -3.51 11.55
C ALA A 58 -15.79 -4.43 11.08
N ASN A 59 -15.45 -4.43 9.78
CA ASN A 59 -14.46 -5.33 9.22
C ASN A 59 -13.08 -4.64 9.07
N PRO A 60 -12.08 -4.96 9.93
CA PRO A 60 -10.76 -4.33 9.88
C PRO A 60 -10.01 -4.57 8.57
N LEU A 61 -10.29 -5.68 7.86
CA LEU A 61 -9.62 -6.01 6.60
C LEU A 61 -9.93 -4.99 5.51
N PHE A 62 -11.13 -4.40 5.50
CA PHE A 62 -11.53 -3.45 4.47
C PHE A 62 -10.79 -2.13 4.64
N TYR A 63 -10.66 -1.65 5.88
CA TYR A 63 -9.89 -0.47 6.21
C TYR A 63 -8.39 -0.68 5.97
N HIS A 64 -7.86 -1.86 6.30
CA HIS A 64 -6.47 -2.20 5.98
C HIS A 64 -6.20 -2.16 4.47
N GLU A 65 -7.01 -2.83 3.65
CA GLU A 65 -6.82 -2.80 2.19
C GLU A 65 -7.06 -1.41 1.60
N LEU A 66 -7.94 -0.60 2.21
CA LEU A 66 -8.14 0.80 1.83
C LEU A 66 -6.87 1.61 2.14
N GLY A 67 -6.28 1.43 3.31
CA GLY A 67 -5.03 2.06 3.69
C GLY A 67 -3.89 1.70 2.74
N ARG A 68 -3.75 0.40 2.41
CA ARG A 68 -2.78 -0.08 1.42
C ARG A 68 -2.98 0.52 0.04
N ALA A 69 -4.23 0.64 -0.40
CA ALA A 69 -4.54 1.25 -1.67
C ALA A 69 -4.04 2.69 -1.71
N PHE A 70 -4.31 3.47 -0.66
CA PHE A 70 -3.83 4.84 -0.53
C PHE A 70 -2.31 4.95 -0.39
N ALA A 71 -1.65 4.04 0.35
CA ALA A 71 -0.19 4.03 0.46
C ALA A 71 0.50 3.77 -0.90
N ALA A 72 -0.08 2.95 -1.77
CA ALA A 72 0.51 2.63 -3.08
C ALA A 72 0.27 3.70 -4.16
N LEU A 73 -0.76 4.56 -4.00
CA LEU A 73 -1.17 5.53 -5.02
C LEU A 73 -0.10 6.55 -5.42
N PRO A 74 0.72 7.13 -4.52
CA PRO A 74 1.70 8.15 -4.88
C PRO A 74 2.76 7.70 -5.89
N LEU A 75 3.31 6.49 -5.72
CA LEU A 75 4.28 5.91 -6.66
C LEU A 75 3.64 5.57 -8.01
N LEU A 76 2.37 5.19 -7.98
CA LEU A 76 1.64 4.79 -9.17
C LEU A 76 1.05 5.97 -9.94
N ALA A 77 0.69 7.07 -9.28
CA ALA A 77 0.24 8.31 -9.93
C ALA A 77 1.29 8.80 -10.95
N VAL A 78 2.57 8.72 -10.57
CA VAL A 78 3.71 9.09 -11.42
C VAL A 78 3.87 8.18 -12.63
N VAL A 79 3.60 6.89 -12.48
CA VAL A 79 3.93 5.89 -13.50
C VAL A 79 2.73 5.54 -14.38
N ARG A 80 1.53 5.74 -13.84
CA ARG A 80 0.25 5.34 -14.44
C ARG A 80 -0.69 6.50 -14.70
N GLY A 81 -0.37 7.73 -14.29
CA GLY A 81 -1.24 8.90 -14.49
C GLY A 81 -2.56 8.78 -13.72
N VAL A 82 -2.51 8.25 -12.49
CA VAL A 82 -3.70 8.20 -11.65
C VAL A 82 -3.88 9.58 -11.01
N ASP A 83 -4.67 10.41 -11.66
CA ASP A 83 -4.96 11.77 -11.19
C ASP A 83 -6.01 11.74 -10.06
N GLY A 84 -5.89 12.65 -9.09
CA GLY A 84 -6.91 12.90 -8.07
C GLY A 84 -6.46 12.94 -6.61
N PHE A 85 -5.21 12.56 -6.30
CA PHE A 85 -4.64 12.69 -4.95
C PHE A 85 -3.19 13.14 -5.01
N THR A 86 -2.83 14.13 -4.19
CA THR A 86 -1.42 14.42 -3.92
C THR A 86 -0.82 13.31 -3.04
N PRO A 87 0.51 13.08 -3.09
CA PRO A 87 1.17 12.13 -2.20
C PRO A 87 0.86 12.33 -0.71
N GLY A 88 0.83 13.58 -0.27
CA GLY A 88 0.49 13.93 1.11
C GLY A 88 -0.94 13.57 1.50
N GLU A 89 -1.93 13.91 0.66
CA GLU A 89 -3.34 13.55 0.91
C GLU A 89 -3.54 12.03 0.92
N SER A 90 -2.86 11.32 0.01
CA SER A 90 -2.94 9.86 -0.04
C SER A 90 -2.34 9.23 1.22
N ALA A 91 -1.19 9.71 1.69
CA ALA A 91 -0.60 9.25 2.94
C ALA A 91 -1.50 9.53 4.16
N GLN A 92 -2.12 10.71 4.24
CA GLN A 92 -3.09 11.03 5.30
C GLN A 92 -4.30 10.09 5.29
N ARG A 93 -4.84 9.77 4.10
CA ARG A 93 -5.94 8.80 3.98
C ARG A 93 -5.51 7.38 4.33
N ALA A 94 -4.28 6.99 4.01
CA ALA A 94 -3.71 5.72 4.42
C ALA A 94 -3.59 5.61 5.94
N ILE A 95 -3.14 6.68 6.62
CA ILE A 95 -3.09 6.76 8.08
C ILE A 95 -4.49 6.62 8.68
N ALA A 96 -5.47 7.38 8.18
CA ALA A 96 -6.83 7.34 8.70
C ALA A 96 -7.46 5.94 8.59
N ALA A 97 -7.33 5.30 7.43
CA ALA A 97 -7.83 3.95 7.22
C ALA A 97 -7.10 2.91 8.10
N SER A 98 -5.77 3.02 8.24
CA SER A 98 -5.00 2.09 9.08
C SER A 98 -5.33 2.24 10.56
N LYS A 99 -5.53 3.47 11.04
CA LYS A 99 -5.99 3.74 12.41
C LYS A 99 -7.37 3.14 12.68
N GLU A 100 -8.28 3.19 11.71
CA GLU A 100 -9.61 2.58 11.86
C GLU A 100 -9.52 1.05 11.88
N ALA A 101 -8.66 0.46 11.05
CA ALA A 101 -8.38 -0.98 11.11
C ALA A 101 -7.83 -1.39 12.50
N LEU A 102 -6.93 -0.59 13.08
CA LEU A 102 -6.36 -0.81 14.40
C LEU A 102 -7.36 -0.56 15.54
N ARG A 103 -8.31 0.38 15.36
CA ARG A 103 -9.41 0.59 16.32
C ARG A 103 -10.30 -0.63 16.41
N LEU A 104 -10.57 -1.27 15.28
CA LEU A 104 -11.38 -2.50 15.19
C LEU A 104 -10.60 -3.74 15.62
N LYS A 105 -9.30 -3.79 15.33
CA LYS A 105 -8.40 -4.89 15.67
C LYS A 105 -7.02 -4.36 16.10
N PRO A 106 -6.79 -4.17 17.41
CA PRO A 106 -5.55 -3.56 17.91
C PRO A 106 -4.28 -4.37 17.64
N ASP A 107 -4.38 -5.70 17.54
CA ASP A 107 -3.27 -6.61 17.23
C ASP A 107 -3.08 -6.82 15.72
N PHE A 108 -3.63 -5.93 14.88
CA PHE A 108 -3.56 -6.11 13.43
C PHE A 108 -2.22 -5.64 12.85
N ALA A 109 -1.24 -6.54 12.93
CA ALA A 109 0.13 -6.32 12.45
C ALA A 109 0.22 -5.72 11.03
N ASP A 110 -0.56 -6.22 10.06
CA ASP A 110 -0.55 -5.68 8.70
C ASP A 110 -1.03 -4.22 8.64
N ALA A 111 -1.92 -3.77 9.53
CA ALA A 111 -2.35 -2.37 9.60
C ALA A 111 -1.26 -1.45 10.16
N TYR A 112 -0.45 -1.94 11.12
CA TYR A 112 0.72 -1.20 11.61
C TYR A 112 1.78 -0.99 10.52
N LEU A 113 2.01 -1.98 9.65
CA LEU A 113 2.91 -1.80 8.50
C LEU A 113 2.48 -0.66 7.58
N VAL A 114 1.20 -0.64 7.21
CA VAL A 114 0.65 0.40 6.33
C VAL A 114 0.72 1.77 6.99
N LEU A 115 0.49 1.82 8.30
CA LEU A 115 0.64 3.03 9.09
C LEU A 115 2.09 3.54 9.06
N GLY A 116 3.07 2.65 9.23
CA GLY A 116 4.49 2.98 9.15
C GLY A 116 4.91 3.49 7.78
N GLU A 117 4.51 2.80 6.70
CA GLU A 117 4.74 3.23 5.32
C GLU A 117 4.14 4.63 5.06
N ALA A 118 2.91 4.88 5.51
CA ALA A 118 2.26 6.16 5.32
C ALA A 118 2.95 7.30 6.11
N TYR A 119 3.47 7.01 7.32
CA TYR A 119 4.28 7.97 8.07
C TYR A 119 5.63 8.25 7.41
N MET A 120 6.27 7.24 6.81
CA MET A 120 7.47 7.42 6.00
C MET A 120 7.23 8.39 4.84
N TYR A 121 6.06 8.30 4.20
CA TYR A 121 5.70 9.18 3.09
C TYR A 121 5.50 10.64 3.50
N LEU A 122 5.10 10.88 4.75
CA LEU A 122 4.98 12.22 5.30
C LEU A 122 6.29 12.73 5.92
N GLY A 123 7.37 11.93 5.90
CA GLY A 123 8.62 12.26 6.59
C GLY A 123 8.51 12.20 8.12
N GLU A 124 7.44 11.60 8.65
CA GLU A 124 7.23 11.45 10.10
C GLU A 124 7.98 10.20 10.62
N THR A 125 9.30 10.16 10.44
CA THR A 125 10.17 9.00 10.67
C THR A 125 10.00 8.38 12.05
N GLU A 126 9.94 9.17 13.13
CA GLU A 126 9.75 8.63 14.48
C GLU A 126 8.42 7.89 14.66
N LYS A 127 7.34 8.36 14.01
CA LYS A 127 6.05 7.67 14.05
C LYS A 127 6.08 6.41 13.19
N ALA A 128 6.81 6.44 12.07
CA ALA A 128 7.02 5.25 11.25
C ALA A 128 7.75 4.15 12.02
N LEU A 129 8.85 4.50 12.70
CA LEU A 129 9.63 3.55 13.52
C LEU A 129 8.77 2.89 14.59
N ARG A 130 8.00 3.69 15.35
CA ARG A 130 7.05 3.15 16.35
C ARG A 130 6.01 2.20 15.75
N ALA A 131 5.51 2.51 14.55
CA ALA A 131 4.56 1.64 13.88
C ALA A 131 5.21 0.31 13.44
N PHE A 132 6.46 0.34 12.96
CA PHE A 132 7.18 -0.89 12.62
C PHE A 132 7.56 -1.70 13.86
N ASP A 133 7.97 -1.06 14.95
CA ASP A 133 8.23 -1.73 16.23
C ASP A 133 6.97 -2.44 16.73
N ALA A 134 5.79 -1.81 16.63
CA ALA A 134 4.53 -2.44 16.98
C ALA A 134 4.25 -3.73 16.18
N VAL A 135 4.70 -3.84 14.93
CA VAL A 135 4.59 -5.09 14.14
C VAL A 135 5.43 -6.21 14.77
N LEU A 136 6.63 -5.86 15.24
CA LEU A 136 7.56 -6.79 15.87
C LEU A 136 7.07 -7.24 17.25
N ASP A 137 6.29 -6.40 17.92
CA ASP A 137 5.67 -6.71 19.21
C ASP A 137 4.44 -7.62 19.07
N VAL A 138 3.57 -7.37 18.08
CA VAL A 138 2.28 -8.06 17.96
C VAL A 138 2.29 -9.28 17.04
N SER A 139 3.32 -9.45 16.20
CA SER A 139 3.36 -10.54 15.21
C SER A 139 4.51 -11.51 15.41
N ASP A 140 4.19 -12.80 15.47
CA ASP A 140 5.17 -13.89 15.38
C ASP A 140 5.42 -14.35 13.94
N HIS A 141 4.72 -13.75 12.96
CA HIS A 141 4.83 -14.18 11.58
C HIS A 141 6.15 -13.71 10.97
N GLN A 142 7.12 -14.64 10.85
CA GLN A 142 8.49 -14.36 10.43
C GLN A 142 8.60 -13.46 9.17
N ARG A 143 7.77 -13.69 8.15
CA ARG A 143 7.82 -12.86 6.93
C ARG A 143 7.39 -11.41 7.18
N LEU A 144 6.45 -11.20 8.09
CA LEU A 144 5.93 -9.88 8.39
C LEU A 144 6.94 -9.10 9.24
N ARG A 145 7.55 -9.78 10.23
CA ARG A 145 8.64 -9.24 11.04
C ARG A 145 9.84 -8.84 10.18
N ALA A 146 10.31 -9.74 9.31
CA ALA A 146 11.42 -9.45 8.40
C ALA A 146 11.13 -8.26 7.46
N TYR A 147 9.87 -8.09 7.05
CA TYR A 147 9.46 -6.92 6.28
C TYR A 147 9.50 -5.64 7.13
N ALA A 148 8.94 -5.67 8.33
CA ALA A 148 8.95 -4.54 9.26
C ALA A 148 10.38 -4.11 9.63
N GLU A 149 11.28 -5.05 9.93
CA GLU A 149 12.69 -4.79 10.21
C GLU A 149 13.39 -4.07 9.05
N ARG A 150 13.11 -4.51 7.82
CA ARG A 150 13.67 -3.89 6.61
C ARG A 150 13.15 -2.47 6.41
N GLU A 151 11.86 -2.23 6.61
CA GLU A 151 11.27 -0.89 6.48
C GLU A 151 11.73 0.04 7.60
N ARG A 152 11.86 -0.48 8.83
CA ARG A 152 12.46 0.23 9.97
C ARG A 152 13.91 0.62 9.70
N GLN A 153 14.72 -0.28 9.16
CA GLN A 153 16.10 0.03 8.78
C GLN A 153 16.16 1.13 7.70
N GLN A 154 15.26 1.08 6.71
CA GLN A 154 15.14 2.13 5.69
C GLN A 154 14.70 3.47 6.29
N ALA A 155 13.84 3.44 7.31
CA ALA A 155 13.41 4.63 8.02
C ALA A 155 14.57 5.28 8.81
N GLU A 156 15.44 4.47 9.41
CA GLU A 156 16.62 4.95 10.14
C GLU A 156 17.76 5.41 9.23
N HIS A 157 18.01 4.71 8.11
CA HIS A 157 19.24 4.86 7.32
C HIS A 157 19.01 5.31 5.86
N GLY A 158 17.77 5.49 5.42
CA GLY A 158 17.42 5.79 4.04
C GLY A 158 17.26 4.55 3.15
N ILE A 159 16.84 4.75 1.89
CA ILE A 159 16.58 3.64 0.96
C ILE A 159 17.90 3.02 0.43
N SER A 160 18.94 3.85 0.26
CA SER A 160 20.24 3.44 -0.25
C SER A 160 21.36 3.77 0.72
N LYS A 161 22.27 2.82 0.93
CA LYS A 161 23.53 3.04 1.66
C LYS A 161 24.50 3.97 0.93
N GLU A 162 24.41 4.00 -0.40
CA GLU A 162 25.17 4.88 -1.29
C GLU A 162 24.18 5.67 -2.14
N PRO A 163 23.56 6.72 -1.57
CA PRO A 163 22.54 7.48 -2.28
C PRO A 163 23.18 8.30 -3.41
N GLN A 164 22.54 8.27 -4.57
CA GLN A 164 22.94 9.04 -5.76
C GLN A 164 21.73 9.86 -6.23
N PRO A 165 21.44 11.01 -5.58
CA PRO A 165 20.23 11.80 -5.86
C PRO A 165 20.10 12.19 -7.34
N GLU A 166 21.19 12.59 -7.99
CA GLU A 166 21.18 12.99 -9.40
C GLU A 166 20.80 11.82 -10.32
N LYS A 167 21.35 10.64 -10.05
CA LYS A 167 21.03 9.42 -10.79
C LYS A 167 19.59 8.98 -10.53
N ALA A 168 19.12 9.06 -9.29
CA ALA A 168 17.73 8.81 -8.94
C ALA A 168 16.81 9.75 -9.72
N LEU A 169 17.08 11.06 -9.72
CA LEU A 169 16.29 12.06 -10.42
C LEU A 169 16.21 11.77 -11.93
N GLY A 170 17.34 11.45 -12.57
CA GLY A 170 17.34 11.08 -13.99
C GLY A 170 16.51 9.81 -14.29
N HIS A 171 16.43 8.86 -13.37
CA HIS A 171 15.50 7.72 -13.50
C HIS A 171 14.03 8.15 -13.32
N LEU A 172 13.73 9.06 -12.40
CA LEU A 172 12.37 9.58 -12.21
C LEU A 172 11.87 10.37 -13.42
N GLU A 173 12.71 11.25 -13.99
CA GLU A 173 12.39 12.01 -15.21
C GLU A 173 12.08 11.08 -16.38
N ARG A 174 12.88 10.02 -16.57
CA ARG A 174 12.59 8.98 -17.57
C ARG A 174 11.29 8.25 -17.27
N ALA A 175 10.98 7.96 -16.00
CA ALA A 175 9.74 7.30 -15.63
C ALA A 175 8.52 8.15 -16.01
N VAL A 176 8.57 9.45 -15.73
CA VAL A 176 7.53 10.43 -16.11
C VAL A 176 7.42 10.54 -17.64
N ALA A 177 8.53 10.64 -18.36
CA ALA A 177 8.52 10.69 -19.82
C ALA A 177 7.93 9.43 -20.47
N TYR A 178 8.18 8.24 -19.90
CA TYR A 178 7.54 7.01 -20.36
C TYR A 178 6.06 6.94 -20.01
N ARG A 179 5.64 7.48 -18.85
CA ARG A 179 4.21 7.64 -18.51
C ARG A 179 3.51 8.49 -19.57
N ASP A 180 4.08 9.64 -19.93
CA ASP A 180 3.46 10.57 -20.91
C ASP A 180 3.30 9.92 -22.29
N ARG A 181 4.14 8.92 -22.61
CA ARG A 181 4.05 8.08 -23.81
C ARG A 181 3.14 6.85 -23.65
N ASN A 182 2.42 6.76 -22.54
CA ASN A 182 1.58 5.63 -22.15
C ASN A 182 2.34 4.28 -22.01
N ASP A 183 3.68 4.30 -21.92
CA ASP A 183 4.51 3.11 -21.67
C ASP A 183 4.75 2.92 -20.17
N HIS A 184 3.68 2.54 -19.49
CA HIS A 184 3.69 2.26 -18.06
C HIS A 184 4.70 1.18 -17.64
N ARG A 185 4.99 0.21 -18.53
CA ARG A 185 5.92 -0.88 -18.21
C ARG A 185 7.35 -0.36 -18.10
N ARG A 186 7.77 0.55 -19.00
CA ARG A 186 9.07 1.20 -18.91
C ARG A 186 9.13 2.17 -17.74
N ALA A 187 8.06 2.92 -17.51
CA ALA A 187 7.98 3.84 -16.39
C ALA A 187 8.15 3.13 -15.03
N GLU A 188 7.51 1.98 -14.81
CA GLU A 188 7.71 1.17 -13.60
C GLU A 188 9.16 0.70 -13.42
N ARG A 189 9.84 0.34 -14.52
CA ARG A 189 11.23 -0.11 -14.47
C ARG A 189 12.17 1.02 -14.08
N GLU A 190 11.96 2.20 -14.64
CA GLU A 190 12.78 3.37 -14.30
C GLU A 190 12.53 3.83 -12.86
N LEU A 191 11.28 3.84 -12.39
CA LEU A 191 10.98 4.10 -10.98
C LEU A 191 11.69 3.10 -10.05
N GLY A 192 11.68 1.80 -10.40
CA GLY A 192 12.39 0.78 -9.63
C GLY A 192 13.91 0.98 -9.58
N LYS A 193 14.51 1.62 -10.60
CA LYS A 193 15.92 2.00 -10.58
C LYS A 193 16.15 3.24 -9.72
N ALA A 194 15.23 4.22 -9.77
CA ALA A 194 15.30 5.42 -8.94
C ALA A 194 15.27 5.07 -7.45
N ILE A 195 14.34 4.21 -7.02
CA ILE A 195 14.20 3.77 -5.62
C ILE A 195 15.53 3.22 -5.09
N LYS A 196 16.24 2.39 -5.87
CA LYS A 196 17.50 1.76 -5.43
C LYS A 196 18.63 2.73 -5.09
N VAL A 197 18.60 3.94 -5.65
CA VAL A 197 19.67 4.93 -5.49
C VAL A 197 19.16 6.23 -4.87
N ALA A 198 17.89 6.26 -4.45
CA ALA A 198 17.30 7.38 -3.76
C ALA A 198 17.85 7.47 -2.33
N PRO A 199 18.00 8.70 -1.78
CA PRO A 199 18.36 8.91 -0.38
C PRO A 199 17.35 8.30 0.58
N ASP A 200 16.09 8.69 0.46
CA ASP A 200 15.00 8.24 1.32
C ASP A 200 13.65 8.40 0.61
N TRP A 201 12.59 7.91 1.26
CA TRP A 201 11.24 7.97 0.72
C TRP A 201 10.74 9.42 0.63
N SER A 202 11.03 10.28 1.61
CA SER A 202 10.61 11.69 1.61
C SER A 202 11.15 12.44 0.38
N TRP A 203 12.45 12.33 0.12
CA TRP A 203 13.11 12.89 -1.07
C TRP A 203 12.51 12.34 -2.36
N LEU A 204 12.26 11.03 -2.41
CA LEU A 204 11.68 10.39 -3.59
C LEU A 204 10.31 10.99 -3.91
N TYR A 205 9.43 11.13 -2.92
CA TYR A 205 8.10 11.67 -3.11
C TYR A 205 8.09 13.17 -3.42
N ASP A 206 8.91 13.97 -2.74
CA ASP A 206 9.03 15.40 -3.04
C ASP A 206 9.53 15.62 -4.49
N SER A 207 10.52 14.84 -4.91
CA SER A 207 11.01 14.87 -6.30
C SER A 207 9.91 14.50 -7.30
N LEU A 208 9.10 13.49 -6.97
CA LEU A 208 7.97 13.07 -7.79
C LEU A 208 6.85 14.12 -7.87
N CYS A 209 6.51 14.79 -6.76
CA CYS A 209 5.56 15.91 -6.73
C CYS A 209 6.00 17.02 -7.69
N ARG A 210 7.27 17.45 -7.58
CA ARG A 210 7.83 18.53 -8.41
C ARG A 210 7.81 18.18 -9.89
N LEU A 211 8.15 16.94 -10.25
CA LEU A 211 8.11 16.45 -11.63
C LEU A 211 6.67 16.39 -12.16
N GLY A 212 5.72 15.93 -11.34
CA GLY A 212 4.29 15.95 -11.70
C GLY A 212 3.77 17.35 -12.00
N SER A 213 4.07 18.33 -11.13
CA SER A 213 3.64 19.73 -11.30
C SER A 213 4.22 20.40 -12.55
N LYS A 214 5.49 20.14 -12.90
CA LYS A 214 6.14 20.69 -14.10
C LYS A 214 5.51 20.21 -15.41
N HIS A 215 5.08 18.96 -15.47
CA HIS A 215 4.47 18.41 -16.69
C HIS A 215 3.02 18.88 -16.87
N MET A 216 2.31 19.18 -15.77
CA MET A 216 0.95 19.74 -15.84
C MET A 216 0.92 21.20 -16.32
N SER A 217 1.97 21.99 -16.04
CA SER A 217 2.05 23.40 -16.48
C SER A 217 2.56 23.60 -17.90
N GLY A 218 3.13 22.58 -18.54
CA GLY A 218 3.62 22.63 -19.94
C GLY A 218 2.60 22.23 -21.00
N SER A 219 1.33 22.03 -20.63
CA SER A 219 0.25 21.55 -21.51
C SER A 219 -0.83 22.62 -21.81
N LEU A 220 -0.49 23.90 -21.71
CA LEU A 220 -1.35 25.04 -22.09
C LEU A 220 -0.91 25.66 -23.41
#